data_AF-A0A2V7TM01-F1
#
_entry.id   AF-A0A2V7TM01-F1
#
_cell.length_a   1.000
_cell.length_b   1.000
_cell.length_c   1.000
_cell.angle_alpha   90.00
_cell.angle_beta   90.00
_cell.angle_gamma   90.00
#
_symmetry.space_group_name_H-M   'P 1'
#
loop_
_entity.id
_entity.type
_entity.pdbx_description
1 polymer ?
#
loop_
_entity_poly.entity_id
_entity_poly.type
_entity_poly.pdbx_seq_one_letter_code
_entity_poly.pdbx_strand_id
1 'polypeptide(L)'
;RRRTRHAHAGDGGTARERRHRWHPDVRSILAYHEGTLLLEEYFYGYDRDRPHQMRSFTKVADPGTVGRYCSGGIITAGRIVERAAGKSLPRFAQEALFGPLGIRPADWKWDFTLDRSQRNEFGQIYLRPRDMLKLGILIRQRGEWEGRRVVSASWIDAAVARQSRIDDSDYGLGIWHRWYRVQTSAGDRRVDTIMLSGNGGQKVYLVPSLDLIVVFTGGAVNVESPVNQMMARVLLPAMMG
;
A
#
# COMPACT_ATOMS: atom_id res chain seq x y z
N ARG A 1 46.52 18.58 -31.91
CA ARG A 1 47.05 17.43 -31.13
C ARG A 1 47.08 17.82 -29.65
N ARG A 2 46.65 16.90 -28.76
CA ARG A 2 46.61 16.92 -27.27
C ARG A 2 45.45 17.70 -26.64
N ARG A 3 44.36 17.03 -26.21
CA ARG A 3 44.13 16.12 -25.04
C ARG A 3 43.82 16.90 -23.75
N THR A 4 42.52 17.02 -23.47
CA THR A 4 41.90 17.24 -22.17
C THR A 4 42.25 16.12 -21.19
N ARG A 5 42.58 16.49 -19.94
CA ARG A 5 42.56 15.61 -18.76
C ARG A 5 41.63 16.27 -17.74
N HIS A 6 40.43 15.72 -17.56
CA HIS A 6 39.65 15.93 -16.34
C HIS A 6 40.03 14.84 -15.35
N ALA A 7 40.56 15.26 -14.20
CA ALA A 7 40.73 14.41 -13.03
C ALA A 7 39.38 14.37 -12.28
N HIS A 8 38.84 13.17 -12.05
CA HIS A 8 37.77 12.95 -11.09
C HIS A 8 38.36 12.92 -9.68
N ALA A 9 38.01 13.91 -8.86
CA ALA A 9 38.29 13.93 -7.43
C ALA A 9 37.23 13.10 -6.67
N GLY A 10 37.69 12.42 -5.63
CA GLY A 10 37.01 11.32 -4.94
C GLY A 10 35.96 11.72 -3.89
N ASP A 11 35.17 10.70 -3.54
CA ASP A 11 34.18 10.62 -2.46
C ASP A 11 34.83 10.89 -1.08
N GLY A 12 34.49 12.04 -0.47
CA GLY A 12 35.18 12.61 0.69
C GLY A 12 34.31 12.95 1.89
N GLY A 13 33.39 12.06 2.30
CA GLY A 13 32.64 12.22 3.57
C GLY A 13 33.16 11.31 4.70
N THR A 14 33.32 11.85 5.90
CA THR A 14 33.82 11.13 7.10
C THR A 14 32.81 10.11 7.64
N ALA A 15 33.28 9.06 8.34
CA ALA A 15 32.43 8.01 8.92
C ALA A 15 31.36 8.53 9.91
N ARG A 16 31.59 9.69 10.54
CA ARG A 16 30.65 10.38 11.42
C ARG A 16 29.50 11.03 10.64
N GLU A 17 29.79 11.63 9.49
CA GLU A 17 28.77 12.17 8.57
C GLU A 17 27.94 11.05 7.91
N ARG A 18 28.49 9.83 7.78
CA ARG A 18 27.72 8.68 7.28
C ARG A 18 26.69 8.15 8.27
N ARG A 19 26.81 8.43 9.57
CA ARG A 19 25.88 7.95 10.63
C ARG A 19 24.61 8.79 10.76
N HIS A 20 24.63 10.07 10.40
CA HIS A 20 23.45 10.96 10.44
C HIS A 20 22.47 10.79 9.26
N ARG A 21 22.68 9.78 8.40
CA ARG A 21 21.83 9.48 7.23
C ARG A 21 20.71 8.48 7.50
N TRP A 22 20.51 8.08 8.75
CA TRP A 22 19.47 7.13 9.12
C TRP A 22 18.26 7.89 9.66
N HIS A 23 17.23 8.03 8.81
CA HIS A 23 15.90 8.58 9.10
C HIS A 23 15.86 10.09 9.45
N PRO A 24 15.63 10.99 8.47
CA PRO A 24 15.63 12.45 8.67
C PRO A 24 14.52 12.99 9.59
N ASP A 25 13.60 12.11 10.01
CA ASP A 25 12.46 12.43 10.87
C ASP A 25 12.59 11.87 12.29
N VAL A 26 13.63 11.08 12.58
CA VAL A 26 13.95 10.66 13.95
C VAL A 26 14.63 11.83 14.65
N ARG A 27 14.00 12.34 15.71
CA ARG A 27 14.47 13.52 16.46
C ARG A 27 15.27 13.15 17.69
N SER A 28 15.01 11.98 18.27
CA SER A 28 15.71 11.43 19.42
C SER A 28 15.54 9.91 19.45
N ILE A 29 16.50 9.21 20.05
CA ILE A 29 16.45 7.78 20.38
C ILE A 29 16.91 7.62 21.82
N LEU A 30 16.04 7.07 22.65
CA LEU A 30 16.38 6.62 24.00
C LEU A 30 16.09 5.13 24.10
N ALA A 31 17.05 4.34 24.61
CA ALA A 31 16.87 2.91 24.85
C ALA A 31 17.23 2.59 26.30
N TYR A 32 16.27 2.05 27.04
CA TYR A 32 16.39 1.72 28.46
C TYR A 32 16.10 0.23 28.66
N HIS A 33 16.95 -0.46 29.41
CA HIS A 33 16.83 -1.88 29.68
C HIS A 33 17.40 -2.20 31.06
N GLU A 34 16.66 -2.98 31.85
CA GLU A 34 17.06 -3.47 33.18
C GLU A 34 17.65 -2.39 34.11
N GLY A 35 16.91 -1.30 34.30
CA GLY A 35 17.35 -0.25 35.22
C GLY A 35 18.33 0.76 34.59
N THR A 36 18.83 0.50 33.38
CA THR A 36 19.95 1.25 32.79
C THR A 36 19.57 1.90 31.45
N LEU A 37 19.96 3.17 31.28
CA LEU A 37 19.86 3.88 30.00
C LEU A 37 21.05 3.48 29.13
N LEU A 38 20.78 2.68 28.10
CA LEU A 38 21.79 2.12 27.21
C LEU A 38 22.16 3.06 26.06
N LEU A 39 21.23 3.94 25.66
CA LEU A 39 21.40 4.87 24.55
C LEU A 39 20.54 6.10 24.76
N GLU A 40 21.09 7.27 24.52
CA GLU A 40 20.39 8.56 24.50
C GLU A 40 21.05 9.46 23.46
N GLU A 41 20.36 9.65 22.33
CA GLU A 41 20.88 10.40 21.19
C GLU A 41 19.81 11.36 20.67
N TYR A 42 20.23 12.56 20.30
CA TYR A 42 19.36 13.60 19.76
C TYR A 42 19.87 14.07 18.40
N PHE A 43 18.93 14.35 17.50
CA PHE A 43 19.24 14.64 16.11
C PHE A 43 18.61 15.95 15.66
N TYR A 44 19.24 16.61 14.69
CA TYR A 44 18.67 17.74 13.95
C TYR A 44 18.23 18.92 14.84
N GLY A 45 19.02 19.27 15.86
CA GLY A 45 18.80 20.44 16.73
C GLY A 45 17.74 20.25 17.82
N TYR A 46 17.38 18.99 18.10
CA TYR A 46 16.64 18.60 19.30
C TYR A 46 17.62 18.27 20.43
N ASP A 47 17.14 18.35 21.66
CA ASP A 47 17.90 18.11 22.88
C ASP A 47 16.98 17.50 23.95
N ARG A 48 17.57 17.12 25.08
CA ARG A 48 16.90 16.47 26.21
C ARG A 48 15.77 17.27 26.84
N ASP A 49 15.82 18.60 26.74
CA ASP A 49 14.90 19.50 27.44
C ASP A 49 13.83 20.07 26.48
N ARG A 50 13.92 19.74 25.18
CA ARG A 50 12.96 20.16 24.16
C ARG A 50 11.70 19.28 24.17
N PRO A 51 10.50 19.82 24.44
CA PRO A 51 9.28 19.03 24.43
C PRO A 51 8.91 18.50 23.04
N HIS A 52 8.47 17.24 22.99
CA HIS A 52 7.99 16.59 21.77
C HIS A 52 6.48 16.38 21.81
N GLN A 53 5.82 16.58 20.66
CA GLN A 53 4.40 16.27 20.54
C GLN A 53 4.20 14.74 20.55
N MET A 54 3.66 14.20 21.64
CA MET A 54 3.31 12.78 21.80
C MET A 54 2.04 12.41 21.02
N ARG A 55 2.06 12.60 19.69
CA ARG A 55 0.90 12.29 18.83
C ARG A 55 0.44 10.85 19.08
N SER A 56 -0.80 10.69 19.57
CA SER A 56 -1.48 9.42 19.84
C SER A 56 -0.71 8.43 20.73
N PHE A 57 -0.38 8.84 21.96
CA PHE A 57 0.14 7.93 23.00
C PHE A 57 -0.93 6.99 23.59
N THR A 58 -2.22 7.27 23.34
CA THR A 58 -3.32 6.37 23.69
C THR A 58 -3.75 5.58 22.47
N LYS A 59 -3.68 4.24 22.57
CA LYS A 59 -4.44 3.38 21.68
C LYS A 59 -5.92 3.67 21.96
N VAL A 60 -6.68 4.04 20.92
CA VAL A 60 -8.12 4.35 21.08
C VAL A 60 -8.92 3.07 21.41
N ALA A 61 -8.34 1.90 21.19
CA ALA A 61 -8.86 0.57 21.55
C ALA A 61 -7.72 -0.47 21.58
N ASP A 62 -7.96 -1.63 22.19
CA ASP A 62 -7.00 -2.74 22.22
C ASP A 62 -6.70 -3.28 20.80
N PRO A 63 -5.46 -3.71 20.52
CA PRO A 63 -5.11 -4.30 19.22
C PRO A 63 -6.05 -5.46 18.85
N GLY A 64 -6.59 -5.44 17.62
CA GLY A 64 -7.49 -6.47 17.11
C GLY A 64 -8.97 -6.28 17.48
N THR A 65 -9.33 -5.28 18.28
CA THR A 65 -10.74 -5.06 18.71
C THR A 65 -11.52 -4.10 17.82
N VAL A 66 -10.88 -3.06 17.29
CA VAL A 66 -11.53 -2.04 16.44
C VAL A 66 -10.67 -1.79 15.20
N GLY A 67 -11.26 -1.97 14.01
CA GLY A 67 -10.62 -1.63 12.74
C GLY A 67 -10.73 -0.13 12.45
N ARG A 68 -9.60 0.53 12.19
CA ARG A 68 -9.56 1.89 11.63
C ARG A 68 -8.61 1.94 10.45
N TYR A 69 -9.08 2.46 9.33
CA TYR A 69 -8.24 2.60 8.14
C TYR A 69 -7.15 3.65 8.41
N CYS A 70 -5.89 3.24 8.27
CA CYS A 70 -4.73 4.11 8.46
C CYS A 70 -3.64 3.75 7.46
N SER A 71 -3.31 4.69 6.57
CA SER A 71 -2.22 4.52 5.60
C SER A 71 -0.86 4.29 6.26
N GLY A 72 -0.67 4.80 7.49
CA GLY A 72 0.57 4.58 8.25
C GLY A 72 0.87 3.12 8.56
N GLY A 73 -0.17 2.28 8.75
CA GLY A 73 0.02 0.84 8.97
C GLY A 73 0.58 0.14 7.73
N ILE A 74 0.03 0.44 6.55
CA ILE A 74 0.48 -0.12 5.28
C ILE A 74 1.89 0.37 4.91
N ILE A 75 2.19 1.65 5.14
CA ILE A 75 3.55 2.20 4.94
C ILE A 75 4.56 1.49 5.85
N THR A 76 4.21 1.24 7.11
CA THR A 76 5.06 0.50 8.04
C THR A 76 5.32 -0.93 7.55
N ALA A 77 4.29 -1.62 7.07
CA ALA A 77 4.42 -2.94 6.48
C ALA A 77 5.37 -2.94 5.26
N GLY A 78 5.25 -1.93 4.39
CA GLY A 78 6.16 -1.72 3.26
C GLY A 78 7.63 -1.61 3.71
N ARG A 79 7.91 -0.86 4.78
CA ARG A 79 9.27 -0.73 5.32
C ARG A 79 9.80 -2.03 5.92
N ILE A 80 8.95 -2.85 6.54
CA ILE A 80 9.32 -4.18 7.02
C ILE A 80 9.73 -5.07 5.84
N VAL A 81 8.97 -5.04 4.75
CA VAL A 81 9.29 -5.78 3.51
C VAL A 81 10.65 -5.32 2.95
N GLU A 82 10.93 -4.02 2.87
CA GLU A 82 12.25 -3.54 2.41
C GLU A 82 13.40 -4.09 3.24
N ARG A 83 13.24 -4.07 4.57
CA ARG A 83 14.27 -4.58 5.49
C ARG A 83 14.45 -6.08 5.33
N ALA A 84 13.37 -6.85 5.25
CA ALA A 84 13.41 -8.29 5.09
C ALA A 84 13.98 -8.72 3.73
N ALA A 85 13.64 -7.99 2.65
CA ALA A 85 14.08 -8.29 1.30
C ALA A 85 15.50 -7.74 0.98
N GLY A 86 16.03 -6.84 1.80
CA GLY A 86 17.31 -6.16 1.55
C GLY A 86 17.31 -5.29 0.29
N LYS A 87 16.12 -4.84 -0.16
CA LYS A 87 15.90 -4.10 -1.41
C LYS A 87 14.89 -2.99 -1.19
N SER A 88 14.89 -1.97 -2.04
CA SER A 88 13.82 -0.98 -2.04
C SER A 88 12.49 -1.63 -2.44
N LEU A 89 11.38 -1.11 -1.91
CA LEU A 89 10.06 -1.69 -2.13
C LEU A 89 9.66 -1.71 -3.61
N PRO A 90 9.94 -0.67 -4.42
CA PRO A 90 9.66 -0.72 -5.85
C PRO A 90 10.48 -1.78 -6.58
N ARG A 91 11.75 -1.98 -6.19
CA ARG A 91 12.59 -3.03 -6.77
C ARG A 91 12.07 -4.41 -6.42
N PHE A 92 11.72 -4.64 -5.16
CA PHE A 92 11.11 -5.89 -4.73
C PHE A 92 9.79 -6.17 -5.47
N ALA A 93 8.90 -5.17 -5.58
CA ALA A 93 7.66 -5.28 -6.32
C ALA A 93 7.89 -5.62 -7.80
N GLN A 94 8.90 -5.00 -8.44
CA GLN A 94 9.26 -5.33 -9.81
C GLN A 94 9.70 -6.78 -9.97
N GLU A 95 10.56 -7.28 -9.09
CA GLU A 95 11.13 -8.62 -9.21
C GLU A 95 10.12 -9.71 -8.82
N ALA A 96 9.35 -9.49 -7.75
CA ALA A 96 8.50 -10.51 -7.14
C ALA A 96 7.05 -10.50 -7.66
N LEU A 97 6.55 -9.38 -8.20
CA LEU A 97 5.14 -9.23 -8.57
C LEU A 97 4.96 -8.70 -10.00
N PHE A 98 5.40 -7.47 -10.27
CA PHE A 98 5.11 -6.79 -11.54
C PHE A 98 5.83 -7.43 -12.73
N GLY A 99 7.09 -7.83 -12.59
CA GLY A 99 7.84 -8.57 -13.61
C GLY A 99 7.15 -9.87 -14.01
N PRO A 100 6.82 -10.77 -13.06
CA PRO A 100 6.05 -11.98 -13.34
C PRO A 100 4.69 -11.75 -14.01
N LEU A 101 4.04 -10.60 -13.77
CA LEU A 101 2.78 -10.20 -14.43
C LEU A 101 3.00 -9.49 -15.78
N GLY A 102 4.23 -9.41 -16.28
CA GLY A 102 4.57 -8.72 -17.52
C GLY A 102 4.34 -7.20 -17.46
N ILE A 103 4.43 -6.61 -16.27
CA ILE A 103 4.35 -5.15 -16.05
C ILE A 103 5.80 -4.61 -16.06
N ARG A 104 6.12 -3.82 -17.09
CA ARG A 104 7.48 -3.32 -17.32
C ARG A 104 7.76 -2.12 -16.40
N PRO A 105 9.01 -1.91 -15.96
CA PRO A 105 9.37 -0.76 -15.11
C PRO A 105 8.95 0.62 -15.66
N ALA A 106 8.83 0.76 -16.99
CA ALA A 106 8.41 2.01 -17.64
C ALA A 106 6.89 2.25 -17.60
N ASP A 107 6.09 1.25 -17.22
CA ASP A 107 4.62 1.30 -17.29
C ASP A 107 3.97 1.65 -15.93
N TRP A 108 4.78 1.84 -14.88
CA TRP A 108 4.31 2.18 -13.54
C TRP A 108 5.30 3.06 -12.79
N LYS A 109 4.80 3.77 -11.77
CA LYS A 109 5.61 4.58 -10.87
C LYS A 109 5.19 4.31 -9.44
N TRP A 110 6.17 4.11 -8.56
CA TRP A 110 5.97 4.14 -7.12
C TRP A 110 7.22 4.74 -6.48
N ASP A 111 7.10 5.98 -6.00
CA ASP A 111 8.16 6.58 -5.20
C ASP A 111 7.92 6.22 -3.73
N PHE A 112 8.56 5.13 -3.29
CA PHE A 112 8.53 4.69 -1.89
C PHE A 112 9.76 5.19 -1.13
N THR A 113 10.09 6.47 -1.27
CA THR A 113 11.18 7.09 -0.51
C THR A 113 10.62 7.71 0.75
N LEU A 114 10.90 7.17 1.93
CA LEU A 114 10.38 7.67 3.21
C LEU A 114 11.17 8.88 3.75
N ASP A 115 11.15 10.01 3.03
CA ASP A 115 11.72 11.29 3.46
C ASP A 115 10.78 12.49 3.26
N ARG A 116 11.09 13.63 3.87
CA ARG A 116 10.20 14.81 3.88
C ARG A 116 9.85 15.36 2.48
N SER A 117 10.65 15.06 1.46
CA SER A 117 10.39 15.51 0.08
C SER A 117 9.20 14.79 -0.55
N GLN A 118 8.91 13.55 -0.14
CA GLN A 118 7.83 12.71 -0.71
C GLN A 118 6.62 12.51 0.22
N ARG A 119 6.47 13.36 1.25
CA ARG A 119 5.48 13.20 2.33
C ARG A 119 4.02 13.01 1.94
N ASN A 120 3.66 13.43 0.72
CA ASN A 120 2.30 13.31 0.19
C ASN A 120 2.16 12.18 -0.86
N GLU A 121 3.27 11.56 -1.26
CA GLU A 121 3.35 10.61 -2.38
C GLU A 121 3.78 9.20 -1.97
N PHE A 122 4.30 8.98 -0.75
CA PHE A 122 4.84 7.68 -0.31
C PHE A 122 3.94 6.46 -0.59
N GLY A 123 2.62 6.63 -0.47
CA GLY A 123 1.63 5.56 -0.66
C GLY A 123 1.00 5.54 -2.06
N GLN A 124 1.40 6.43 -2.97
CA GLN A 124 0.81 6.57 -4.29
C GLN A 124 1.55 5.72 -5.30
N ILE A 125 0.84 4.73 -5.85
CA ILE A 125 1.30 3.94 -6.98
C ILE A 125 0.50 4.33 -8.22
N TYR A 126 1.19 4.49 -9.33
CA TYR A 126 0.61 4.75 -10.64
C TYR A 126 0.70 3.48 -11.47
N LEU A 127 -0.44 2.95 -11.88
CA LEU A 127 -0.57 1.79 -12.75
C LEU A 127 -1.48 2.12 -13.92
N ARG A 128 -1.28 1.46 -15.06
CA ARG A 128 -2.28 1.47 -16.14
C ARG A 128 -3.51 0.66 -15.68
N PRO A 129 -4.73 1.00 -16.13
CA PRO A 129 -5.93 0.23 -15.80
C PRO A 129 -5.80 -1.27 -16.15
N ARG A 130 -5.14 -1.58 -17.27
CA ARG A 130 -4.86 -2.97 -17.69
C ARG A 130 -3.97 -3.72 -16.70
N ASP A 131 -3.04 -3.04 -16.04
CA ASP A 131 -2.16 -3.66 -15.05
C ASP A 131 -2.85 -3.79 -13.69
N MET A 132 -3.76 -2.86 -13.35
CA MET A 132 -4.67 -3.04 -12.20
C MET A 132 -5.57 -4.27 -12.39
N LEU A 133 -6.06 -4.51 -13.61
CA LEU A 133 -6.85 -5.71 -13.93
C LEU A 133 -6.06 -7.00 -13.66
N LYS A 134 -4.77 -7.03 -13.98
CA LYS A 134 -3.90 -8.19 -13.69
C LYS A 134 -3.86 -8.52 -12.20
N LEU A 135 -3.87 -7.51 -11.32
CA LEU A 135 -3.94 -7.73 -9.86
C LEU A 135 -5.26 -8.38 -9.46
N GLY A 136 -6.38 -7.95 -10.05
CA GLY A 136 -7.68 -8.59 -9.84
C GLY A 136 -7.69 -10.05 -10.32
N ILE A 137 -7.13 -10.31 -11.50
CA ILE A 137 -7.01 -11.67 -12.04
C ILE A 137 -6.14 -12.54 -11.13
N LEU A 138 -5.00 -12.02 -10.67
CA LEU A 138 -4.10 -12.74 -9.78
C LEU A 138 -4.79 -13.14 -8.46
N ILE A 139 -5.60 -12.24 -7.88
CA ILE A 139 -6.39 -12.55 -6.68
C ILE A 139 -7.44 -13.63 -7.00
N ARG A 140 -8.20 -13.48 -8.10
CA ARG A 140 -9.21 -14.45 -8.54
C ARG A 140 -8.60 -15.84 -8.77
N GLN A 141 -7.42 -15.89 -9.36
CA GLN A 141 -6.67 -17.13 -9.65
C GLN A 141 -5.81 -17.60 -8.46
N ARG A 142 -6.06 -17.08 -7.25
CA ARG A 142 -5.37 -17.51 -6.02
C ARG A 142 -3.84 -17.49 -6.16
N GLY A 143 -3.32 -16.44 -6.80
CA GLY A 143 -1.90 -16.16 -6.92
C GLY A 143 -1.23 -16.80 -8.15
N GLU A 144 -2.00 -17.44 -9.03
CA GLU A 144 -1.52 -17.93 -10.31
C GLU A 144 -1.67 -16.87 -11.42
N TRP A 145 -0.69 -16.82 -12.31
CA TRP A 145 -0.69 -16.01 -13.52
C TRP A 145 -0.09 -16.83 -14.66
N GLU A 146 -0.87 -17.04 -15.72
CA GLU A 146 -0.43 -17.76 -16.93
C GLU A 146 0.22 -19.14 -16.63
N GLY A 147 -0.39 -19.90 -15.70
CA GLY A 147 0.10 -21.23 -15.29
C GLY A 147 1.28 -21.21 -14.31
N ARG A 148 1.75 -20.02 -13.91
CA ARG A 148 2.83 -19.85 -12.92
C ARG A 148 2.30 -19.27 -11.62
N ARG A 149 2.67 -19.87 -10.49
CA ARG A 149 2.42 -19.29 -9.17
C ARG A 149 3.34 -18.11 -8.90
N VAL A 150 2.75 -16.92 -8.79
CA VAL A 150 3.44 -15.66 -8.42
C VAL A 150 3.33 -15.42 -6.92
N VAL A 151 2.17 -15.69 -6.34
CA VAL A 151 1.90 -15.57 -4.90
C VAL A 151 1.32 -16.89 -4.40
N SER A 152 1.60 -17.29 -3.16
CA SER A 152 1.02 -18.54 -2.64
C SER A 152 -0.49 -18.43 -2.50
N ALA A 153 -1.20 -19.50 -2.88
CA ALA A 153 -2.66 -19.56 -2.74
C ALA A 153 -3.09 -19.34 -1.29
N SER A 154 -2.39 -19.95 -0.33
CA SER A 154 -2.67 -19.76 1.10
C SER A 154 -2.52 -18.31 1.56
N TRP A 155 -1.58 -17.56 1.00
CA TRP A 155 -1.45 -16.14 1.31
C TRP A 155 -2.57 -15.31 0.69
N ILE A 156 -2.97 -15.60 -0.56
CA ILE A 156 -4.11 -14.91 -1.18
C ILE A 156 -5.39 -15.18 -0.41
N ASP A 157 -5.64 -16.43 -0.01
CA ASP A 157 -6.81 -16.80 0.79
C ASP A 157 -6.79 -16.06 2.13
N ALA A 158 -5.64 -15.98 2.81
CA ALA A 158 -5.50 -15.24 4.06
C ALA A 158 -5.67 -13.72 3.88
N ALA A 159 -5.16 -13.17 2.77
CA ALA A 159 -5.26 -11.74 2.46
C ALA A 159 -6.70 -11.32 2.17
N VAL A 160 -7.45 -12.18 1.48
CA VAL A 160 -8.87 -11.98 1.19
C VAL A 160 -9.74 -12.33 2.39
N ALA A 161 -9.36 -13.26 3.27
CA ALA A 161 -10.19 -13.57 4.44
C ALA A 161 -10.44 -12.35 5.33
N ARG A 162 -11.61 -12.28 5.96
CA ARG A 162 -11.97 -11.23 6.91
C ARG A 162 -11.00 -11.23 8.09
N GLN A 163 -10.24 -10.15 8.25
CA GLN A 163 -9.32 -9.93 9.37
C GLN A 163 -9.89 -8.95 10.40
N SER A 164 -10.69 -8.00 9.93
CA SER A 164 -11.31 -6.98 10.76
C SER A 164 -12.60 -6.46 10.11
N ARG A 165 -13.29 -5.57 10.80
CA ARG A 165 -14.40 -4.79 10.26
C ARG A 165 -14.04 -3.31 10.36
N ILE A 166 -14.14 -2.58 9.26
CA ILE A 166 -13.96 -1.13 9.20
C ILE A 166 -15.30 -0.53 8.78
N ASP A 167 -15.87 0.27 9.66
CA ASP A 167 -17.25 0.74 9.56
C ASP A 167 -18.20 -0.46 9.34
N ASP A 168 -18.97 -0.46 8.25
CA ASP A 168 -19.88 -1.55 7.89
C ASP A 168 -19.29 -2.56 6.89
N SER A 169 -18.01 -2.48 6.57
CA SER A 169 -17.34 -3.34 5.60
C SER A 169 -16.37 -4.32 6.28
N ASP A 170 -16.39 -5.56 5.83
CA ASP A 170 -15.35 -6.52 6.18
C ASP A 170 -14.04 -6.14 5.48
N TYR A 171 -12.92 -6.35 6.17
CA TYR A 171 -11.61 -5.94 5.69
C TYR A 171 -10.57 -7.02 5.95
N GLY A 172 -9.89 -7.44 4.88
CA GLY A 172 -8.78 -8.38 4.90
C GLY A 172 -7.43 -7.68 5.06
N LEU A 173 -6.35 -8.28 4.54
CA LEU A 173 -5.02 -7.68 4.54
C LEU A 173 -4.88 -6.67 3.40
N GLY A 174 -5.51 -5.50 3.55
CA GLY A 174 -5.52 -4.47 2.51
C GLY A 174 -6.64 -4.61 1.47
N ILE A 175 -7.58 -5.53 1.70
CA ILE A 175 -8.62 -5.91 0.74
C ILE A 175 -10.00 -5.66 1.36
N TRP A 176 -10.86 -4.93 0.65
CA TRP A 176 -12.22 -4.63 1.09
C TRP A 176 -13.21 -5.70 0.67
N HIS A 177 -14.20 -5.97 1.52
CA HIS A 177 -15.39 -6.73 1.18
C HIS A 177 -16.59 -5.82 1.30
N ARG A 178 -17.34 -5.71 0.22
CA ARG A 178 -18.56 -4.91 0.17
C ARG A 178 -19.65 -5.68 -0.52
N TRP A 179 -20.89 -5.35 -0.19
CA TRP A 179 -22.04 -5.89 -0.89
C TRP A 179 -22.90 -4.74 -1.41
N TYR A 180 -23.59 -5.01 -2.51
CA TYR A 180 -24.51 -4.09 -3.15
C TYR A 180 -25.90 -4.72 -3.23
N ARG A 181 -26.92 -3.92 -2.96
CA ARG A 181 -28.31 -4.26 -3.29
C ARG A 181 -28.55 -3.85 -4.74
N VAL A 182 -28.79 -4.83 -5.60
CA VAL A 182 -28.97 -4.65 -7.05
C VAL A 182 -30.41 -4.96 -7.39
N GLN A 183 -31.11 -4.02 -8.01
CA GLN A 183 -32.49 -4.24 -8.45
C GLN A 183 -32.46 -5.01 -9.77
N THR A 184 -33.20 -6.12 -9.84
CA THR A 184 -33.33 -6.94 -11.05
C THR A 184 -34.81 -7.16 -11.37
N SER A 185 -35.12 -7.68 -12.56
CA SER A 185 -36.49 -8.05 -12.96
C SER A 185 -37.11 -9.11 -12.04
N ALA A 186 -36.29 -9.96 -11.40
CA ALA A 186 -36.71 -10.95 -10.42
C ALA A 186 -36.75 -10.43 -8.97
N GLY A 187 -36.59 -9.12 -8.77
CA GLY A 187 -36.53 -8.46 -7.46
C GLY A 187 -35.10 -8.09 -7.03
N ASP A 188 -34.97 -7.61 -5.80
CA ASP A 188 -33.68 -7.15 -5.28
C ASP A 188 -32.75 -8.32 -4.94
N ARG A 189 -31.51 -8.22 -5.38
CA ARG A 189 -30.46 -9.22 -5.19
C ARG A 189 -29.29 -8.59 -4.44
N ARG A 190 -28.76 -9.31 -3.44
CA ARG A 190 -27.46 -8.97 -2.83
C ARG A 190 -26.36 -9.50 -3.73
N VAL A 191 -25.35 -8.67 -3.99
CA VAL A 191 -24.14 -9.03 -4.73
C VAL A 191 -22.93 -8.68 -3.90
N ASP A 192 -22.17 -9.70 -3.49
CA ASP A 192 -20.94 -9.55 -2.73
C ASP A 192 -19.74 -9.30 -3.66
N THR A 193 -18.82 -8.44 -3.20
CA THR A 193 -17.67 -7.97 -3.96
C THR A 193 -16.42 -7.95 -3.08
N ILE A 194 -15.29 -8.30 -3.69
CA ILE A 194 -13.96 -8.13 -3.14
C ILE A 194 -13.32 -6.96 -3.89
N MET A 195 -12.65 -6.04 -3.19
CA MET A 195 -12.22 -4.79 -3.81
C MET A 195 -10.86 -4.29 -3.31
N LEU A 196 -10.05 -3.84 -4.27
CA LEU A 196 -8.95 -2.92 -4.04
C LEU A 196 -9.48 -1.50 -4.27
N SER A 197 -9.46 -0.63 -3.25
CA SER A 197 -10.07 0.71 -3.31
C SER A 197 -9.07 1.80 -2.92
N GLY A 198 -8.79 2.70 -3.85
CA GLY A 198 -8.00 3.90 -3.64
C GLY A 198 -8.89 5.15 -3.55
N ASN A 199 -8.42 6.15 -2.80
CA ASN A 199 -9.01 7.50 -2.83
C ASN A 199 -8.92 8.06 -4.27
N GLY A 200 -9.90 8.86 -4.68
CA GLY A 200 -9.96 9.38 -6.06
C GLY A 200 -10.85 8.59 -7.02
N GLY A 201 -11.29 7.39 -6.64
CA GLY A 201 -12.16 6.55 -7.47
C GLY A 201 -11.45 5.45 -8.26
N GLN A 202 -10.19 5.18 -7.94
CA GLN A 202 -9.43 4.06 -8.47
C GLN A 202 -9.89 2.76 -7.77
N LYS A 203 -10.48 1.83 -8.52
CA LYS A 203 -11.03 0.59 -7.94
C LYS A 203 -10.81 -0.62 -8.83
N VAL A 204 -10.54 -1.76 -8.20
CA VAL A 204 -10.59 -3.09 -8.84
C VAL A 204 -11.62 -3.90 -8.07
N TYR A 205 -12.76 -4.19 -8.70
CA TYR A 205 -13.80 -5.05 -8.16
C TYR A 205 -13.63 -6.48 -8.68
N LEU A 206 -13.80 -7.45 -7.81
CA LEU A 206 -14.03 -8.84 -8.15
C LEU A 206 -15.45 -9.19 -7.68
N VAL A 207 -16.24 -9.78 -8.56
CA VAL A 207 -17.62 -10.22 -8.28
C VAL A 207 -17.69 -11.72 -8.57
N PRO A 208 -17.36 -12.58 -7.58
CA PRO A 208 -17.24 -14.02 -7.82
C PRO A 208 -18.53 -14.65 -8.37
N SER A 209 -19.70 -14.19 -7.92
CA SER A 209 -21.00 -14.71 -8.36
C SER A 209 -21.30 -14.47 -9.85
N LEU A 210 -20.57 -13.56 -10.50
CA LEU A 210 -20.74 -13.20 -11.91
C LEU A 210 -19.48 -13.48 -12.75
N ASP A 211 -18.48 -14.12 -12.16
CA ASP A 211 -17.17 -14.33 -12.77
C ASP A 211 -16.50 -13.04 -13.33
N LEU A 212 -16.77 -11.92 -12.68
CA LEU A 212 -16.53 -10.59 -13.23
C LEU A 212 -15.42 -9.86 -12.49
N ILE A 213 -14.56 -9.15 -13.23
CA ILE A 213 -13.59 -8.20 -12.70
C ILE A 213 -13.78 -6.86 -13.40
N VAL A 214 -13.89 -5.78 -12.62
CA VAL A 214 -14.11 -4.42 -13.14
C VAL A 214 -13.06 -3.48 -12.61
N VAL A 215 -12.41 -2.74 -13.50
CA VAL A 215 -11.46 -1.68 -13.14
C VAL A 215 -12.09 -0.33 -13.43
N PHE A 216 -12.07 0.54 -12.44
CA PHE A 216 -12.40 1.95 -12.59
C PHE A 216 -11.20 2.80 -12.23
N THR A 217 -11.00 3.87 -13.00
CA THR A 217 -10.03 4.92 -12.69
C THR A 217 -10.76 6.26 -12.66
N GLY A 218 -10.50 7.09 -11.64
CA GLY A 218 -11.12 8.39 -11.45
C GLY A 218 -10.17 9.43 -10.86
N GLY A 219 -10.55 10.70 -10.95
CA GLY A 219 -9.78 11.84 -10.39
C GLY A 219 -10.46 12.55 -9.23
N ALA A 220 -11.55 11.99 -8.71
CA ALA A 220 -12.43 12.64 -7.74
C ALA A 220 -11.93 12.39 -6.31
N VAL A 221 -10.85 13.08 -5.91
CA VAL A 221 -10.18 12.91 -4.60
C VAL A 221 -10.99 13.58 -3.49
N ASN A 222 -11.14 12.91 -2.33
CA ASN A 222 -11.86 13.40 -1.15
C ASN A 222 -13.36 13.67 -1.36
N VAL A 223 -13.95 13.12 -2.41
CA VAL A 223 -15.40 13.12 -2.65
C VAL A 223 -15.87 11.68 -2.86
N GLU A 224 -17.16 11.43 -2.62
CA GLU A 224 -17.72 10.12 -2.93
C GLU A 224 -17.61 9.88 -4.44
N SER A 225 -16.81 8.88 -4.82
CA SER A 225 -16.59 8.57 -6.22
C SER A 225 -17.87 7.98 -6.83
N PRO A 226 -18.34 8.49 -7.98
CA PRO A 226 -19.56 8.00 -8.65
C PRO A 226 -19.44 6.53 -9.07
N VAL A 227 -18.22 6.00 -9.10
CA VAL A 227 -17.90 4.61 -9.43
C VAL A 227 -18.71 3.61 -8.60
N ASN A 228 -18.93 3.86 -7.30
CA ASN A 228 -19.74 2.96 -6.47
C ASN A 228 -21.18 2.89 -6.95
N GLN A 229 -21.74 4.04 -7.35
CA GLN A 229 -23.10 4.15 -7.85
C GLN A 229 -23.20 3.55 -9.27
N MET A 230 -22.20 3.77 -10.13
CA MET A 230 -22.13 3.15 -11.45
C MET A 230 -22.10 1.62 -11.36
N MET A 231 -21.30 1.08 -10.43
CA MET A 231 -21.25 -0.35 -10.17
C MET A 231 -22.64 -0.89 -9.77
N ALA A 232 -23.30 -0.25 -8.81
CA ALA A 232 -24.56 -0.72 -8.24
C ALA A 232 -25.79 -0.49 -9.15
N ARG A 233 -25.83 0.61 -9.89
CA ARG A 233 -27.03 1.08 -10.61
C ARG A 233 -26.98 0.86 -12.12
N VAL A 234 -25.80 0.64 -12.68
CA VAL A 234 -25.64 0.47 -14.14
C VAL A 234 -25.04 -0.89 -14.45
N LEU A 235 -23.85 -1.17 -13.92
CA LEU A 235 -23.08 -2.33 -14.36
C LEU A 235 -23.62 -3.65 -13.81
N LEU A 236 -23.85 -3.76 -12.50
CA LEU A 236 -24.41 -4.99 -11.91
C LEU A 236 -25.82 -5.32 -12.44
N PRO A 237 -26.77 -4.37 -12.55
CA PRO A 237 -28.06 -4.65 -13.18
C PRO A 237 -27.93 -5.17 -14.62
N ALA A 238 -27.08 -4.55 -15.44
CA ALA A 238 -26.88 -4.95 -16.84
C ALA A 238 -26.24 -6.33 -17.00
N MET A 239 -25.45 -6.78 -16.02
CA MET A 239 -24.82 -8.11 -16.03
C MET A 239 -25.74 -9.22 -15.49
N MET A 240 -26.83 -8.85 -14.81
CA MET A 240 -27.77 -9.77 -14.16
C MET A 240 -29.13 -9.84 -14.86
N GLY A 241 -29.34 -9.04 -15.91
CA GLY A 241 -30.58 -8.90 -16.68
C GLY A 241 -30.47 -9.52 -18.07
#